data_AF-A0A1S1NHM2-F1
#
_entry.id   AF-A0A1S1NHM2-F1
#
_cell.length_a   1.000
_cell.length_b   1.000
_cell.length_c   1.000
_cell.angle_alpha   90.00
_cell.angle_beta   90.00
_cell.angle_gamma   90.00
#
_symmetry.space_group_name_H-M   'P 1'
#
loop_
_entity.id
_entity.type
_entity.pdbx_description
1 polymer ?
#
loop_
_entity_poly.entity_id
_entity_poly.type
_entity_poly.pdbx_seq_one_letter_code
_entity_poly.pdbx_strand_id
1 'polypeptide(L)'
;MGAVYLVANPELPRREALKLLSAELSRDQGFRARFVREADVASGLEHPNIVPIYRRGQTEDGQLWIAMQFVDGTDADEALRSGKMTPERAIHIVGEVAKALDYAHRRNVIHRDVKPANFLLSGPGGPEERVLLGDFGIARALDDASLTGTGEVMATVSYAAPEVIAGDPLGPRADQYSLGCALFRMLTGKAPFATAGAQAAVMMAHLTKPPPRVSEQAPWLPPALDGVIATAMAKDPAHRFATCAELAAAAKAALRQPASGSEPTHRMASSQHAAPAYYAPPGLPTQPHTPTPPQKYAPPTQPRRRRTTILAVVAGVMVVAAGVITAIAWPSEKSKPTEAASPTTTTTTSRPPRVPATALPGLLLSADEVSSIMGVPLQGGPVGDSLVDSRQFTSVTDCIGAFTPAQVATYAGTKWTAVRAQGLDQSAAPDQGGTVVIQAVVALPTADITNYVFMNQSNQWQDCADRPVTWRSEEWTLGRVNHVNSNMVTLTMTLGGGALSCGRALATHESILADVKVCHPGEITTQASDIAARIVAKVPE
;
A
#
# COMPACT_ATOMS: atom_id res chain seq x y z
N MET A 1 -14.82 15.20 10.17
CA MET A 1 -15.52 14.25 11.07
C MET A 1 -16.20 15.02 12.19
N GLY A 2 -17.29 14.48 12.72
CA GLY A 2 -18.15 15.14 13.70
C GLY A 2 -17.82 14.78 15.15
N ALA A 3 -18.58 15.33 16.09
CA ALA A 3 -18.52 14.96 17.50
C ALA A 3 -19.78 14.17 17.91
N VAL A 4 -19.65 13.24 18.85
CA VAL A 4 -20.78 12.47 19.40
C VAL A 4 -21.01 12.91 20.85
N TYR A 5 -22.24 13.29 21.16
CA TYR A 5 -22.67 13.75 22.47
C TYR A 5 -23.69 12.80 23.08
N LEU A 6 -23.60 12.58 24.39
CA LEU A 6 -24.70 12.03 25.17
C LEU A 6 -25.71 13.15 25.45
N VAL A 7 -26.95 13.00 24.98
CA VAL A 7 -27.99 14.02 25.12
C VAL A 7 -29.24 13.45 25.78
N ALA A 8 -30.02 14.31 26.43
CA ALA A 8 -31.36 13.97 26.87
C ALA A 8 -32.33 14.11 25.69
N ASN A 9 -33.21 13.12 25.48
CA ASN A 9 -34.29 13.29 24.52
C ASN A 9 -35.28 14.36 25.07
N PRO A 10 -35.75 15.31 24.24
CA PRO A 10 -36.60 16.40 24.69
C PRO A 10 -38.05 15.98 25.03
N GLU A 11 -38.50 14.84 24.52
CA GLU A 11 -39.90 14.37 24.62
C GLU A 11 -40.04 13.10 25.48
N LEU A 12 -39.01 12.27 25.52
CA LEU A 12 -39.02 10.97 26.18
C LEU A 12 -37.98 10.92 27.32
N PRO A 13 -38.26 10.22 28.43
CA PRO A 13 -37.33 10.09 29.55
C PRO A 13 -36.20 9.09 29.24
N ARG A 14 -35.43 9.34 28.17
CA ARG A 14 -34.31 8.51 27.75
C ARG A 14 -33.13 9.37 27.28
N ARG A 15 -31.93 8.79 27.35
CA ARG A 15 -30.71 9.38 26.79
C ARG A 15 -30.48 8.85 25.37
N GLU A 16 -29.90 9.69 24.52
CA GLU A 16 -29.60 9.38 23.12
C GLU A 16 -28.15 9.77 22.80
N ALA A 17 -27.56 9.12 21.81
CA ALA A 17 -26.28 9.56 21.25
C ALA A 17 -26.58 10.47 20.05
N LEU A 18 -26.07 11.70 20.08
CA LEU A 18 -26.24 12.69 19.02
C LEU A 18 -24.90 12.92 18.33
N LYS A 19 -24.79 12.50 17.08
CA LYS A 19 -23.61 12.77 16.24
C LYS A 19 -23.86 14.04 15.43
N LEU A 20 -23.06 15.06 15.70
CA LEU A 20 -23.08 16.35 15.01
C LEU A 20 -21.91 16.39 14.02
N LEU A 21 -22.21 16.49 12.72
CA LEU A 21 -21.19 16.52 11.66
C LEU A 21 -20.46 17.87 11.65
N SER A 22 -19.22 17.93 11.13
CA SER A 22 -18.51 19.20 11.05
C SER A 22 -19.25 20.21 10.15
N ALA A 23 -19.13 21.50 10.48
CA ALA A 23 -19.77 22.58 9.72
C ALA A 23 -19.32 22.59 8.25
N GLU A 24 -18.04 22.28 7.98
CA GLU A 24 -17.48 22.19 6.63
C GLU A 24 -18.17 21.12 5.78
N LEU A 25 -18.29 19.88 6.29
CA LEU A 25 -18.98 18.79 5.59
C LEU A 25 -20.47 19.08 5.40
N SER A 26 -21.08 19.77 6.37
CA SER A 26 -22.51 20.10 6.32
C SER A 26 -22.85 21.15 5.25
N ARG A 27 -21.87 21.97 4.81
CA ARG A 27 -22.04 22.99 3.76
C ARG A 27 -21.91 22.41 2.34
N ASP A 28 -21.27 21.26 2.18
CA ASP A 28 -21.19 20.57 0.90
C ASP A 28 -22.57 19.98 0.55
N GLN A 29 -23.19 20.51 -0.51
CA GLN A 29 -24.51 20.10 -0.95
C GLN A 29 -24.56 18.64 -1.43
N GLY A 30 -23.50 18.14 -2.07
CA GLY A 30 -23.39 16.77 -2.52
C GLY A 30 -23.27 15.81 -1.33
N PHE A 31 -22.42 16.14 -0.37
CA PHE A 31 -22.30 15.38 0.88
C PHE A 31 -23.62 15.35 1.64
N ARG A 32 -24.27 16.51 1.79
CA ARG A 32 -25.55 16.63 2.48
C ARG A 32 -26.65 15.77 1.85
N ALA A 33 -26.79 15.78 0.53
CA ALA A 33 -27.78 14.93 -0.16
C ALA A 33 -27.52 13.44 0.08
N ARG A 34 -26.25 13.01 0.04
CA ARG A 34 -25.86 11.62 0.33
C ARG A 34 -26.10 11.24 1.78
N PHE A 35 -25.70 12.08 2.73
CA PHE A 35 -25.93 11.89 4.16
C PHE A 35 -27.41 11.67 4.45
N VAL A 36 -28.28 12.52 3.90
CA VAL A 36 -29.74 12.41 4.06
C VAL A 36 -30.23 11.06 3.53
N ARG A 37 -29.83 10.69 2.31
CA ARG A 37 -30.22 9.43 1.67
C ARG A 37 -29.74 8.21 2.45
N GLU A 38 -28.47 8.19 2.87
CA GLU A 38 -27.88 7.08 3.62
C GLU A 38 -28.49 6.95 5.02
N ALA A 39 -28.75 8.08 5.69
CA ALA A 39 -29.41 8.08 6.97
C ALA A 39 -30.85 7.56 6.86
N ASP A 40 -31.58 7.90 5.80
CA ASP A 40 -32.93 7.37 5.55
C ASP A 40 -32.91 5.86 5.35
N VAL A 41 -31.99 5.36 4.51
CA VAL A 41 -31.83 3.92 4.27
C VAL A 41 -31.44 3.17 5.55
N ALA A 42 -30.47 3.69 6.30
CA ALA A 42 -30.02 3.09 7.55
C ALA A 42 -31.09 3.14 8.64
N SER A 43 -31.95 4.17 8.66
CA SER A 43 -33.05 4.29 9.63
C SER A 43 -34.12 3.21 9.47
N GLY A 44 -34.24 2.62 8.28
CA GLY A 44 -35.14 1.48 8.01
C GLY A 44 -34.61 0.14 8.51
N LEU A 45 -33.39 0.07 9.06
CA LEU A 45 -32.80 -1.18 9.54
C LEU A 45 -33.21 -1.48 10.98
N GLU A 46 -34.14 -2.40 11.15
CA GLU A 46 -34.54 -2.92 12.47
C GLU A 46 -33.92 -4.30 12.73
N HIS A 47 -32.91 -4.36 13.61
CA HIS A 47 -32.25 -5.62 13.98
C HIS A 47 -31.68 -5.54 15.41
N PRO A 48 -31.73 -6.62 16.22
CA PRO A 48 -31.23 -6.60 17.60
C PRO A 48 -29.74 -6.22 17.73
N ASN A 49 -28.94 -6.51 16.71
CA ASN A 49 -27.52 -6.21 16.64
C ASN A 49 -27.18 -4.96 15.79
N ILE A 50 -28.15 -4.10 15.45
CA ILE A 50 -27.89 -2.81 14.77
C ILE A 50 -28.31 -1.68 15.71
N VAL A 51 -27.49 -0.63 15.82
CA VAL A 51 -27.85 0.58 16.58
C VAL A 51 -28.98 1.30 15.87
N PRO A 52 -30.18 1.44 16.48
CA PRO A 52 -31.29 2.16 15.87
C PRO A 52 -30.99 3.65 15.70
N ILE A 53 -31.31 4.18 14.53
CA ILE A 53 -31.33 5.62 14.25
C ILE A 53 -32.73 6.12 14.56
N TYR A 54 -32.84 7.13 15.43
CA TYR A 54 -34.12 7.69 15.84
C TYR A 54 -34.53 8.89 15.00
N ARG A 55 -33.60 9.83 14.79
CA ARG A 55 -33.88 11.08 14.06
C ARG A 55 -32.63 11.58 13.36
N ARG A 56 -32.83 12.38 12.32
CA ARG A 56 -31.79 13.20 11.69
C ARG A 56 -32.33 14.61 11.47
N GLY A 57 -31.44 15.58 11.34
CA GLY A 57 -31.84 16.93 11.02
C GLY A 57 -30.65 17.84 10.75
N GLN A 58 -30.92 19.14 10.82
CA GLN A 58 -29.93 20.19 10.76
C GLN A 58 -30.17 21.20 11.87
N THR A 59 -29.14 21.90 12.30
CA THR A 59 -29.24 23.09 13.15
C THR A 59 -29.71 24.30 12.32
N GLU A 60 -30.02 25.41 12.98
CA GLU A 60 -30.43 26.66 12.32
C GLU A 60 -29.35 27.20 11.38
N ASP A 61 -28.07 27.04 11.73
CA ASP A 61 -26.90 27.39 10.92
C ASP A 61 -26.53 26.32 9.87
N GLY A 62 -27.35 25.28 9.73
CA GLY A 62 -27.26 24.29 8.65
C GLY A 62 -26.37 23.07 8.93
N GLN A 63 -25.87 22.90 10.16
CA GLN A 63 -25.02 21.78 10.54
C GLN A 63 -25.85 20.49 10.70
N LEU A 64 -25.43 19.42 10.02
CA LEU A 64 -26.17 18.15 10.01
C LEU A 64 -25.95 17.36 11.30
N TRP A 65 -27.00 16.71 11.79
CA TRP A 65 -26.94 15.82 12.95
C TRP A 65 -27.79 14.57 12.78
N ILE A 66 -27.43 13.52 13.53
CA ILE A 66 -28.17 12.27 13.64
C ILE A 66 -28.22 11.81 15.10
N ALA A 67 -29.42 11.48 15.57
CA ALA A 67 -29.70 10.96 16.91
C ALA A 67 -29.98 9.46 16.82
N MET A 68 -29.31 8.68 17.66
CA MET A 68 -29.35 7.22 17.66
C MET A 68 -29.43 6.67 19.09
N GLN A 69 -29.66 5.37 19.22
CA GLN A 69 -29.62 4.71 20.53
C GLN A 69 -28.30 4.98 21.24
N PHE A 70 -28.38 5.49 22.47
CA PHE A 70 -27.24 5.45 23.38
C PHE A 70 -27.05 4.01 23.87
N VAL A 71 -25.85 3.47 23.65
CA VAL A 71 -25.44 2.16 24.15
C VAL A 71 -24.53 2.39 25.36
N ASP A 72 -25.02 2.03 26.54
CA ASP A 72 -24.27 2.17 27.79
C ASP A 72 -23.24 1.04 27.92
N GLY A 73 -21.97 1.35 27.63
CA GLY A 73 -20.90 0.35 27.55
C GLY A 73 -19.62 0.88 26.90
N THR A 74 -18.94 0.03 26.15
CA THR A 74 -17.65 0.32 25.47
C THR A 74 -17.71 -0.17 24.01
N ASP A 75 -16.62 -0.03 23.26
CA ASP A 75 -16.46 -0.65 21.95
C ASP A 75 -15.45 -1.81 21.99
N ALA A 76 -15.46 -2.67 20.96
CA ALA A 76 -14.57 -3.83 20.92
C ALA A 76 -13.08 -3.47 20.81
N ASP A 77 -12.74 -2.29 20.27
CA ASP A 77 -11.35 -1.82 20.20
C ASP A 77 -10.83 -1.38 21.57
N GLU A 78 -11.63 -0.66 22.34
CA GLU A 78 -11.32 -0.30 23.71
C GLU A 78 -11.30 -1.53 24.63
N ALA A 79 -12.26 -2.46 24.47
CA ALA A 79 -12.25 -3.73 25.19
C ALA A 79 -10.97 -4.53 24.93
N LEU A 80 -10.48 -4.55 23.68
CA LEU A 80 -9.19 -5.15 23.30
C LEU A 80 -8.02 -4.43 23.98
N ARG A 81 -7.95 -3.10 23.87
CA ARG A 81 -6.87 -2.28 24.48
C ARG A 81 -6.82 -2.40 26.02
N SER A 82 -7.96 -2.63 26.67
CA SER A 82 -8.05 -2.86 28.11
C SER A 82 -7.67 -4.29 28.55
N GLY A 83 -7.30 -5.18 27.62
CA GLY A 83 -6.90 -6.56 27.91
C GLY A 83 -8.05 -7.51 28.25
N LYS A 84 -9.29 -7.12 27.96
CA LYS A 84 -10.50 -7.89 28.30
C LYS A 84 -11.01 -8.78 27.15
N MET A 85 -10.28 -8.88 26.05
CA MET A 85 -10.70 -9.63 24.87
C MET A 85 -10.11 -11.05 24.88
N THR A 86 -10.96 -12.06 25.04
CA THR A 86 -10.59 -13.47 24.82
C THR A 86 -10.96 -13.91 23.40
N PRO A 87 -10.38 -15.00 22.88
CA PRO A 87 -10.75 -15.52 21.56
C PRO A 87 -12.21 -15.90 21.44
N GLU A 88 -12.79 -16.49 22.49
CA GLU A 88 -14.20 -16.86 22.54
C GLU A 88 -15.08 -15.62 22.45
N ARG A 89 -14.71 -14.54 23.16
CA ARG A 89 -15.41 -13.26 23.12
C ARG A 89 -15.28 -12.60 21.76
N ALA A 90 -14.09 -12.59 21.15
CA ALA A 90 -13.87 -12.05 19.81
C ALA A 90 -14.75 -12.76 18.76
N ILE A 91 -14.81 -14.09 18.80
CA ILE A 91 -15.65 -14.88 17.88
C ILE A 91 -17.14 -14.68 18.16
N HIS A 92 -17.55 -14.54 19.44
CA HIS A 92 -18.92 -14.18 19.80
C HIS A 92 -19.32 -12.83 19.19
N ILE A 93 -18.50 -11.79 19.37
CA ILE A 93 -18.72 -10.46 18.81
C ILE A 93 -18.83 -10.52 17.28
N VAL A 94 -17.91 -11.22 16.61
CA VAL A 94 -17.96 -11.41 15.15
C VAL A 94 -19.23 -12.13 14.71
N GLY A 95 -19.70 -13.11 15.49
CA GLY A 95 -20.95 -13.81 15.22
C GLY A 95 -22.18 -12.89 15.30
N GLU A 96 -22.25 -12.02 16.30
CA GLU A 96 -23.35 -11.07 16.43
C GLU A 96 -23.32 -9.96 15.35
N VAL A 97 -22.12 -9.44 15.05
CA VAL A 97 -21.93 -8.46 13.97
C VAL A 97 -22.24 -9.08 12.60
N ALA A 98 -21.89 -10.34 12.38
CA ALA A 98 -22.21 -11.05 11.15
C ALA A 98 -23.72 -11.12 10.88
N LYS A 99 -24.54 -11.35 11.92
CA LYS A 99 -26.01 -11.33 11.79
C LYS A 99 -26.51 -9.97 11.33
N ALA A 100 -25.97 -8.88 11.89
CA ALA A 100 -26.31 -7.51 11.51
C ALA A 100 -25.94 -7.21 10.05
N LEU A 101 -24.72 -7.56 9.63
CA LEU A 101 -24.24 -7.34 8.27
C LEU A 101 -25.08 -8.13 7.25
N ASP A 102 -25.29 -9.43 7.47
CA ASP A 102 -26.10 -10.23 6.55
C ASP A 102 -27.56 -9.72 6.48
N TYR A 103 -28.11 -9.21 7.59
CA TYR A 103 -29.43 -8.57 7.60
C TYR A 103 -29.49 -7.32 6.71
N ALA A 104 -28.48 -6.45 6.80
CA ALA A 104 -28.35 -5.25 5.98
C ALA A 104 -28.11 -5.60 4.50
N HIS A 105 -27.25 -6.58 4.22
CA HIS A 105 -26.92 -7.02 2.86
C HIS A 105 -28.15 -7.57 2.13
N ARG A 106 -29.03 -8.31 2.81
CA ARG A 106 -30.32 -8.77 2.22
C ARG A 106 -31.26 -7.62 1.84
N ARG A 107 -31.00 -6.40 2.31
CA ARG A 107 -31.73 -5.17 1.99
C ARG A 107 -30.92 -4.24 1.08
N ASN A 108 -29.86 -4.76 0.46
CA ASN A 108 -28.94 -4.01 -0.40
C ASN A 108 -28.25 -2.82 0.31
N VAL A 109 -28.05 -2.92 1.63
CA VAL A 109 -27.31 -1.91 2.40
C VAL A 109 -25.95 -2.47 2.76
N ILE A 110 -24.88 -1.76 2.36
CA ILE A 110 -23.48 -2.09 2.67
C ILE A 110 -23.01 -1.11 3.74
N HIS A 111 -22.31 -1.59 4.77
CA HIS A 111 -21.88 -0.79 5.90
C HIS A 111 -20.67 0.10 5.59
N ARG A 112 -19.68 -0.39 4.84
CA ARG A 112 -18.49 0.36 4.33
C ARG A 112 -17.46 0.81 5.37
N ASP A 113 -17.69 0.55 6.66
CA ASP A 113 -16.79 0.96 7.75
C ASP A 113 -16.80 -0.06 8.90
N VAL A 114 -16.65 -1.33 8.56
CA VAL A 114 -16.63 -2.41 9.56
C VAL A 114 -15.27 -2.46 10.25
N LYS A 115 -15.25 -2.13 11.54
CA LYS A 115 -14.05 -2.15 12.40
C LYS A 115 -14.43 -2.28 13.87
N PRO A 116 -13.52 -2.74 14.76
CA PRO A 116 -13.84 -2.97 16.17
C PRO A 116 -14.39 -1.74 16.92
N ALA A 117 -13.98 -0.53 16.55
CA ALA A 117 -14.50 0.71 17.15
C ALA A 117 -16.00 0.96 16.88
N ASN A 118 -16.58 0.28 15.87
CA ASN A 118 -18.01 0.37 15.55
C ASN A 118 -18.81 -0.80 16.14
N PHE A 119 -18.17 -1.71 16.89
CA PHE A 119 -18.83 -2.83 17.57
C PHE A 119 -19.07 -2.45 19.03
N LEU A 120 -20.26 -1.93 19.30
CA LEU A 120 -20.64 -1.46 20.63
C LEU A 120 -21.04 -2.64 21.51
N LEU A 121 -20.51 -2.66 22.73
CA LEU A 121 -20.63 -3.74 23.69
C LEU A 121 -21.29 -3.22 24.95
N SER A 122 -22.35 -3.88 25.42
CA SER A 122 -23.09 -3.50 26.62
C SER A 122 -23.44 -4.73 27.47
N GLY A 123 -23.43 -4.55 28.79
CA GLY A 123 -23.62 -5.63 29.76
C GLY A 123 -22.33 -6.38 30.11
N PRO A 124 -22.43 -7.47 30.88
CA PRO A 124 -21.28 -8.27 31.26
C PRO A 124 -20.68 -8.99 30.04
N GLY A 125 -19.35 -9.01 29.95
CA GLY A 125 -18.66 -9.70 28.87
C GLY A 125 -18.91 -11.22 28.90
N GLY A 126 -19.22 -11.80 27.75
CA GLY A 126 -19.56 -13.22 27.64
C GLY A 126 -20.68 -13.48 26.62
N PRO A 127 -21.29 -14.68 26.62
CA PRO A 127 -22.31 -15.07 25.64
C PRO A 127 -23.61 -14.24 25.70
N GLU A 128 -23.87 -13.56 26.81
CA GLU A 128 -25.02 -12.69 27.02
C GLU A 128 -24.69 -11.21 26.78
N GLU A 129 -23.44 -10.91 26.39
CA GLU A 129 -23.02 -9.55 26.06
C GLU A 129 -23.83 -9.03 24.87
N ARG A 130 -24.43 -7.86 25.03
CA ARG A 130 -25.18 -7.24 23.94
C ARG A 130 -24.18 -6.60 22.99
N VAL A 131 -24.15 -7.09 21.75
CA VAL A 131 -23.29 -6.57 20.68
C VAL A 131 -24.14 -5.86 19.63
N LEU A 132 -23.83 -4.60 19.37
CA LEU A 132 -24.48 -3.78 18.35
C LEU A 132 -23.47 -3.22 17.36
N LEU A 133 -23.82 -3.27 16.08
CA LEU A 133 -23.12 -2.59 15.01
C LEU A 133 -23.64 -1.16 14.86
N GLY A 134 -22.76 -0.18 15.13
CA GLY A 134 -23.05 1.25 14.98
C GLY A 134 -22.39 1.85 13.74
N ASP A 135 -22.71 3.12 13.47
CA ASP A 135 -22.04 3.94 12.45
C ASP A 135 -22.04 3.34 11.03
N PHE A 136 -23.25 3.06 10.50
CA PHE A 136 -23.52 2.58 9.14
C PHE A 136 -23.07 3.53 8.02
N GLY A 137 -21.77 3.81 7.88
CA GLY A 137 -21.17 4.48 6.72
C GLY A 137 -21.73 5.87 6.36
N ILE A 138 -22.68 6.43 7.10
CA ILE A 138 -23.57 7.55 6.74
C ILE A 138 -22.80 8.85 6.40
N ALA A 139 -21.57 8.94 6.91
CA ALA A 139 -20.66 10.05 6.71
C ALA A 139 -19.49 9.74 5.76
N ARG A 140 -19.51 8.57 5.10
CA ARG A 140 -18.50 8.12 4.13
C ARG A 140 -19.14 7.92 2.77
N ALA A 141 -19.30 9.05 2.09
CA ALA A 141 -19.36 9.07 0.64
C ALA A 141 -17.98 8.72 0.07
N LEU A 142 -17.63 7.44 0.10
CA LEU A 142 -16.42 6.89 -0.52
C LEU A 142 -16.57 6.69 -2.04
N ASP A 143 -17.67 7.15 -2.64
CA ASP A 143 -17.96 6.86 -4.04
C ASP A 143 -17.53 7.96 -5.03
N ASP A 144 -16.87 9.07 -4.62
CA ASP A 144 -16.38 10.08 -5.60
C ASP A 144 -15.39 11.16 -5.09
N ALA A 145 -14.77 11.03 -3.91
CA ALA A 145 -13.86 12.06 -3.40
C ALA A 145 -12.63 11.50 -2.69
N SER A 146 -11.48 11.79 -3.30
CA SER A 146 -10.14 11.88 -2.72
C SER A 146 -10.06 11.57 -1.21
N LEU A 147 -9.46 10.42 -0.88
CA LEU A 147 -9.07 10.01 0.47
C LEU A 147 -7.92 10.89 1.01
N THR A 148 -8.18 12.19 1.21
CA THR A 148 -7.23 13.14 1.80
C THR A 148 -7.84 13.76 3.05
N GLY A 149 -7.39 13.36 4.24
CA GLY A 149 -7.66 14.11 5.49
C GLY A 149 -7.58 13.33 6.81
N THR A 150 -6.59 13.68 7.64
CA THR A 150 -6.42 13.45 9.11
C THR A 150 -6.44 12.02 9.69
N GLY A 151 -5.80 11.85 10.86
CA GLY A 151 -5.42 10.56 11.47
C GLY A 151 -6.54 9.55 11.78
N GLU A 152 -7.82 9.96 11.76
CA GLU A 152 -8.97 9.07 11.90
C GLU A 152 -9.31 8.36 10.57
N VAL A 153 -8.95 8.94 9.42
CA VAL A 153 -9.01 8.28 8.11
C VAL A 153 -7.94 7.18 7.99
N MET A 154 -6.77 7.35 8.61
CA MET A 154 -5.73 6.32 8.68
C MET A 154 -6.22 5.03 9.37
N ALA A 155 -7.04 5.16 10.42
CA ALA A 155 -7.58 4.01 11.16
C ALA A 155 -8.59 3.19 10.33
N THR A 156 -9.30 3.82 9.39
CA THR A 156 -10.34 3.13 8.59
C THR A 156 -9.75 2.35 7.42
N VAL A 157 -8.63 2.81 6.85
CA VAL A 157 -7.91 2.10 5.78
C VAL A 157 -7.39 0.74 6.25
N SER A 158 -7.12 0.60 7.55
CA SER A 158 -6.59 -0.64 8.15
C SER A 158 -7.54 -1.84 8.06
N TYR A 159 -8.78 -1.63 7.63
CA TYR A 159 -9.79 -2.68 7.45
C TYR A 159 -10.42 -2.66 6.05
N ALA A 160 -10.01 -1.74 5.17
CA ALA A 160 -10.65 -1.56 3.87
C ALA A 160 -10.38 -2.77 2.96
N ALA A 161 -11.42 -3.20 2.24
CA ALA A 161 -11.30 -4.27 1.26
C ALA A 161 -10.51 -3.79 0.02
N PRO A 162 -9.82 -4.69 -0.70
CA PRO A 162 -9.09 -4.36 -1.92
C PRO A 162 -9.92 -3.57 -2.94
N GLU A 163 -11.16 -4.00 -3.18
CA GLU A 163 -12.10 -3.35 -4.11
C GLU A 163 -12.51 -1.95 -3.65
N VAL A 164 -12.59 -1.70 -2.34
CA VAL A 164 -12.87 -0.36 -1.78
C VAL A 164 -11.69 0.57 -2.04
N ILE A 165 -10.46 0.04 -1.92
CA ILE A 165 -9.24 0.82 -2.17
C ILE A 165 -9.05 1.07 -3.67
N ALA A 166 -9.38 0.08 -4.50
CA ALA A 166 -9.24 0.15 -5.95
C ALA A 166 -10.34 0.99 -6.64
N GLY A 167 -11.42 1.33 -5.93
CA GLY A 167 -12.59 1.99 -6.53
C GLY A 167 -13.40 1.06 -7.43
N ASP A 168 -13.29 -0.24 -7.24
CA ASP A 168 -14.06 -1.25 -7.98
C ASP A 168 -15.51 -1.32 -7.44
N PRO A 169 -16.46 -1.90 -8.21
CA PRO A 169 -17.84 -2.04 -7.76
C PRO A 169 -17.97 -2.70 -6.38
N LEU A 170 -18.59 -1.98 -5.45
CA LEU A 170 -18.76 -2.41 -4.06
C LEU A 170 -19.92 -3.40 -3.90
N GLY A 171 -19.67 -4.45 -3.12
CA GLY A 171 -20.69 -5.43 -2.74
C GLY A 171 -20.57 -5.89 -1.28
N PRO A 172 -21.50 -6.73 -0.80
CA PRO A 172 -21.51 -7.30 0.55
C PRO A 172 -20.18 -7.94 1.01
N ARG A 173 -19.41 -8.47 0.04
CA ARG A 173 -18.09 -9.07 0.26
C ARG A 173 -17.05 -8.10 0.82
N ALA A 174 -17.21 -6.80 0.60
CA ALA A 174 -16.31 -5.79 1.14
C ALA A 174 -16.40 -5.74 2.67
N ASP A 175 -17.63 -5.69 3.22
CA ASP A 175 -17.86 -5.71 4.67
C ASP A 175 -17.36 -7.01 5.31
N GLN A 176 -17.48 -8.14 4.60
CA GLN A 176 -16.95 -9.41 5.07
C GLN A 176 -15.41 -9.41 5.16
N TYR A 177 -14.72 -8.83 4.18
CA TYR A 177 -13.27 -8.68 4.25
C TYR A 177 -12.86 -7.84 5.46
N SER A 178 -13.56 -6.72 5.68
CA SER A 178 -13.36 -5.85 6.83
C SER A 178 -13.67 -6.56 8.16
N LEU A 179 -14.70 -7.42 8.20
CA LEU A 179 -14.99 -8.28 9.35
C LEU A 179 -13.86 -9.29 9.62
N GLY A 180 -13.26 -9.85 8.57
CA GLY A 180 -12.07 -10.70 8.67
C GLY A 180 -10.87 -9.94 9.26
N CYS A 181 -10.65 -8.69 8.83
CA CYS A 181 -9.62 -7.82 9.40
C CYS A 181 -9.89 -7.51 10.89
N ALA A 182 -11.15 -7.26 11.25
CA ALA A 182 -11.56 -7.01 12.63
C ALA A 182 -11.37 -8.26 13.51
N LEU A 183 -11.74 -9.44 13.02
CA LEU A 183 -11.48 -10.72 13.70
C LEU A 183 -9.99 -10.91 13.96
N PHE A 184 -9.14 -10.72 12.94
CA PHE A 184 -7.70 -10.80 13.09
C PHE A 184 -7.19 -9.89 14.20
N ARG A 185 -7.59 -8.61 14.20
CA ARG A 185 -7.19 -7.65 15.24
C ARG A 185 -7.63 -8.06 16.63
N MET A 186 -8.87 -8.52 16.80
CA MET A 186 -9.38 -8.93 18.10
C MET A 186 -8.70 -10.19 18.64
N LEU A 187 -8.20 -11.07 17.75
CA LEU A 187 -7.44 -12.26 18.13
C LEU A 187 -5.96 -11.98 18.44
N THR A 188 -5.31 -11.10 17.69
CA THR A 188 -3.85 -10.88 17.77
C THR A 188 -3.44 -9.60 18.48
N GLY A 189 -4.38 -8.68 18.70
CA GLY A 189 -4.10 -7.32 19.19
C GLY A 189 -3.56 -6.37 18.13
N LYS A 190 -3.35 -6.81 16.88
CA LYS A 190 -2.73 -6.00 15.82
C LYS A 190 -3.60 -5.97 14.56
N ALA A 191 -3.65 -4.82 13.89
CA ALA A 191 -4.27 -4.76 12.57
C ALA A 191 -3.48 -5.62 11.55
N PRO A 192 -4.13 -6.22 10.53
CA PRO A 192 -3.50 -7.19 9.64
C PRO A 192 -2.21 -6.72 8.95
N PHE A 193 -2.18 -5.47 8.48
CA PHE A 193 -1.06 -4.89 7.75
C PHE A 193 -0.48 -3.65 8.44
N ALA A 194 -0.44 -3.65 9.77
CA ALA A 194 0.10 -2.53 10.54
C ALA A 194 1.54 -2.21 10.13
N THR A 195 1.73 -1.10 9.40
CA THR A 195 3.04 -0.52 9.07
C THR A 195 3.14 0.84 9.74
N ALA A 196 4.31 1.18 10.31
CA ALA A 196 4.52 2.47 10.94
C ALA A 196 4.32 3.61 9.92
N GLY A 197 3.37 4.50 10.19
CA GLY A 197 3.26 5.83 9.56
C GLY A 197 2.70 5.92 8.14
N ALA A 198 2.76 4.87 7.30
CA ALA A 198 2.41 4.99 5.88
C ALA A 198 1.03 4.39 5.53
N GLN A 199 -0.01 5.23 5.47
CA GLN A 199 -1.38 4.83 5.06
C GLN A 199 -1.41 4.16 3.66
N ALA A 200 -0.60 4.66 2.72
CA ALA A 200 -0.46 4.07 1.39
C ALA A 200 0.16 2.66 1.42
N ALA A 201 1.11 2.39 2.33
CA ALA A 201 1.70 1.07 2.50
C ALA A 201 0.66 0.06 3.04
N VAL A 202 -0.21 0.51 3.95
CA VAL A 202 -1.35 -0.28 4.43
C VAL A 202 -2.31 -0.57 3.27
N MET A 203 -2.72 0.45 2.49
CA MET A 203 -3.56 0.25 1.30
C MET A 203 -2.94 -0.76 0.32
N MET A 204 -1.67 -0.59 -0.02
CA MET A 204 -0.96 -1.48 -0.94
C MET A 204 -0.86 -2.90 -0.39
N ALA A 205 -0.67 -3.06 0.92
CA ALA A 205 -0.69 -4.38 1.56
C ALA A 205 -2.08 -5.03 1.48
N HIS A 206 -3.15 -4.27 1.67
CA HIS A 206 -4.51 -4.73 1.42
C HIS A 206 -4.72 -5.15 -0.04
N LEU A 207 -4.10 -4.48 -1.02
CA LEU A 207 -4.18 -4.86 -2.43
C LEU A 207 -3.32 -6.09 -2.79
N THR A 208 -2.11 -6.21 -2.24
CA THR A 208 -1.07 -7.09 -2.82
C THR A 208 -0.49 -8.13 -1.87
N LYS A 209 -0.41 -7.86 -0.55
CA LYS A 209 0.21 -8.80 0.40
C LYS A 209 -0.74 -9.95 0.76
N PRO A 210 -0.27 -11.19 0.90
CA PRO A 210 -1.12 -12.28 1.38
C PRO A 210 -1.70 -11.95 2.76
N PRO A 211 -2.90 -12.44 3.11
CA PRO A 211 -3.44 -12.30 4.46
C PRO A 211 -2.46 -12.83 5.52
N PRO A 212 -2.26 -12.11 6.63
CA PRO A 212 -1.39 -12.56 7.71
C PRO A 212 -1.97 -13.79 8.42
N ARG A 213 -1.09 -14.61 8.99
CA ARG A 213 -1.47 -15.78 9.79
C ARG A 213 -1.65 -15.39 11.26
N VAL A 214 -2.70 -15.91 11.88
CA VAL A 214 -2.97 -15.74 13.31
C VAL A 214 -1.91 -16.49 14.12
N SER A 215 -1.54 -17.69 13.68
CA SER A 215 -0.56 -18.55 14.36
C SER A 215 0.84 -17.93 14.49
N GLU A 216 1.21 -17.02 13.57
CA GLU A 216 2.49 -16.30 13.63
C GLU A 216 2.51 -15.20 14.70
N GLN A 217 1.36 -14.61 15.01
CA GLN A 217 1.25 -13.51 15.99
C GLN A 217 0.73 -13.95 17.35
N ALA A 218 -0.09 -14.99 17.37
CA ALA A 218 -0.65 -15.60 18.57
C ALA A 218 -0.49 -17.13 18.48
N PRO A 219 0.72 -17.68 18.71
CA PRO A 219 1.00 -19.12 18.55
C PRO A 219 0.22 -20.04 19.48
N TRP A 220 -0.40 -19.49 20.53
CA TRP A 220 -1.26 -20.20 21.48
C TRP A 220 -2.68 -20.44 20.95
N LEU A 221 -3.04 -19.85 19.81
CA LEU A 221 -4.31 -20.08 19.13
C LEU A 221 -4.22 -21.26 18.13
N PRO A 222 -5.34 -21.96 17.85
CA PRO A 222 -5.36 -23.05 16.88
C PRO A 222 -4.94 -22.59 15.47
N PRO A 223 -4.00 -23.28 14.79
CA PRO A 223 -3.58 -22.96 13.42
C PRO A 223 -4.72 -22.98 12.40
N ALA A 224 -5.81 -23.68 12.70
CA ALA A 224 -7.01 -23.70 11.87
C ALA A 224 -7.61 -22.30 11.61
N LEU A 225 -7.36 -21.33 12.48
CA LEU A 225 -7.79 -19.94 12.30
C LEU A 225 -7.09 -19.25 11.12
N ASP A 226 -5.90 -19.70 10.72
CA ASP A 226 -5.17 -19.13 9.58
C ASP A 226 -5.96 -19.31 8.28
N GLY A 227 -6.57 -20.49 8.08
CA GLY A 227 -7.41 -20.76 6.91
C GLY A 227 -8.67 -19.89 6.87
N VAL A 228 -9.25 -19.60 8.03
CA VAL A 228 -10.42 -18.72 8.15
C VAL A 228 -10.05 -17.28 7.76
N ILE A 229 -8.95 -16.75 8.30
CA ILE A 229 -8.46 -15.41 7.95
C ILE A 229 -8.05 -15.32 6.48
N ALA A 230 -7.35 -16.33 5.96
CA ALA A 230 -6.96 -16.38 4.55
C ALA A 230 -8.17 -16.34 3.60
N THR A 231 -9.24 -17.06 3.93
CA THR A 231 -10.49 -17.08 3.16
C THR A 231 -11.25 -15.76 3.28
N ALA A 232 -11.44 -15.26 4.50
CA ALA A 232 -12.15 -14.00 4.74
C ALA A 232 -11.47 -12.80 4.07
N MET A 233 -10.13 -12.80 4.04
CA MET A 233 -9.32 -11.72 3.49
C MET A 233 -8.74 -12.04 2.09
N ALA A 234 -9.34 -12.99 1.36
CA ALA A 234 -8.94 -13.27 0.00
C ALA A 234 -9.06 -12.00 -0.86
N LYS A 235 -8.09 -11.74 -1.75
CA LYS A 235 -8.06 -10.50 -2.52
C LYS A 235 -9.23 -10.39 -3.49
N ASP A 236 -9.47 -11.48 -4.21
CA ASP A 236 -10.65 -11.65 -5.03
C ASP A 236 -11.89 -11.92 -4.15
N PRO A 237 -12.94 -11.09 -4.21
CA PRO A 237 -14.19 -11.30 -3.50
C PRO A 237 -14.86 -12.66 -3.75
N ALA A 238 -14.65 -13.28 -4.92
CA ALA A 238 -15.24 -14.57 -5.25
C ALA A 238 -14.65 -15.74 -4.43
N HIS A 239 -13.44 -15.58 -3.90
CA HIS A 239 -12.76 -16.59 -3.09
C HIS A 239 -13.07 -16.48 -1.58
N ARG A 240 -13.92 -15.54 -1.18
CA ARG A 240 -14.32 -15.37 0.23
C ARG A 240 -15.56 -16.19 0.57
N PHE A 241 -15.90 -16.31 1.85
CA PHE A 241 -17.11 -17.03 2.31
C PHE A 241 -18.38 -16.49 1.66
N ALA A 242 -19.48 -17.26 1.62
CA ALA A 242 -20.70 -16.80 0.96
C ALA A 242 -21.47 -15.74 1.76
N THR A 243 -21.31 -15.70 3.09
CA THR A 243 -21.96 -14.75 4.01
C THR A 243 -21.04 -14.37 5.16
N CYS A 244 -21.38 -13.32 5.92
CA CYS A 244 -20.67 -13.02 7.17
C CYS A 244 -20.92 -14.11 8.23
N ALA A 245 -22.12 -14.70 8.26
CA ALA A 245 -22.45 -15.80 9.16
C ALA A 245 -21.58 -17.05 8.92
N GLU A 246 -21.28 -17.39 7.66
CA GLU A 246 -20.37 -18.48 7.32
C GLU A 246 -18.94 -18.24 7.84
N LEU A 247 -18.43 -17.02 7.71
CA LEU A 247 -17.14 -16.63 8.31
C LEU A 247 -17.15 -16.88 9.82
N ALA A 248 -18.18 -16.39 10.52
CA ALA A 248 -18.29 -16.55 11.97
C ALA A 248 -18.40 -18.03 12.40
N ALA A 249 -19.15 -18.84 11.64
CA ALA A 249 -19.28 -20.28 11.87
C ALA A 249 -17.94 -21.00 11.68
N ALA A 250 -17.20 -20.66 10.62
CA ALA A 250 -15.87 -21.21 10.35
C ALA A 250 -14.87 -20.85 11.46
N ALA A 251 -14.87 -19.59 11.93
CA ALA A 251 -14.03 -19.16 13.05
C ALA A 251 -14.35 -19.95 14.34
N LYS A 252 -15.64 -20.11 14.67
CA LYS A 252 -16.09 -20.88 15.84
C LYS A 252 -15.69 -22.35 15.77
N ALA A 253 -15.75 -22.95 14.59
CA ALA A 253 -15.31 -24.33 14.37
C ALA A 253 -13.79 -24.45 14.51
N ALA A 254 -13.02 -23.52 13.94
CA ALA A 254 -11.57 -23.50 14.01
C ALA A 254 -11.04 -23.35 15.45
N LEU A 255 -11.69 -22.54 16.29
CA LEU A 255 -11.28 -22.37 17.69
C LEU A 255 -11.43 -23.66 18.52
N ARG A 256 -12.35 -24.56 18.14
CA ARG A 256 -12.57 -25.84 18.84
C ARG A 256 -11.58 -26.92 18.45
N GLN A 257 -10.78 -26.72 17.40
CA GLN A 257 -9.78 -27.68 16.99
C GLN A 257 -8.56 -27.57 17.92
N PRO A 258 -8.06 -28.69 18.48
CA PRO A 258 -6.87 -28.64 19.29
C PRO A 258 -5.70 -28.12 18.47
N ALA A 259 -4.87 -27.26 19.08
CA ALA A 259 -3.55 -26.91 18.55
C ALA A 259 -2.68 -28.17 18.59
N SER A 260 -2.89 -29.06 17.61
CA SER A 260 -2.07 -30.26 17.48
C SER A 260 -0.68 -29.79 17.08
N GLY A 261 0.23 -29.84 18.06
CA GLY A 261 1.64 -29.69 17.83
C GLY A 261 2.06 -30.61 16.70
N SER A 262 2.92 -30.08 15.84
CA SER A 262 3.63 -30.81 14.81
C SER A 262 4.40 -31.98 15.42
N GLU A 263 3.77 -33.16 15.49
CA GLU A 263 4.51 -34.42 15.46
C GLU A 263 4.76 -34.79 14.00
N PRO A 264 6.03 -34.91 13.56
CA PRO A 264 6.33 -35.52 12.29
C PRO A 264 6.10 -37.04 12.41
N THR A 265 4.95 -37.51 11.97
CA THR A 265 4.73 -38.92 11.64
C THR A 265 5.65 -39.35 10.50
N HIS A 266 6.88 -39.74 10.84
CA HIS A 266 7.64 -40.70 10.02
C HIS A 266 7.22 -42.10 10.45
N ARG A 267 6.07 -42.53 9.94
CA ARG A 267 5.63 -43.93 9.97
C ARG A 267 6.34 -44.63 8.81
N MET A 268 7.53 -45.20 9.05
CA MET A 268 8.09 -46.21 8.15
C MET A 268 7.87 -47.59 8.74
N ALA A 269 7.21 -48.40 7.91
CA ALA A 269 6.82 -49.77 8.16
C ALA A 269 8.03 -50.68 8.39
N SER A 270 7.81 -51.61 9.31
CA SER A 270 8.60 -52.80 9.55
C SER A 270 8.61 -53.72 8.31
N SER A 271 9.81 -54.15 7.90
CA SER A 271 9.99 -55.36 7.11
C SER A 271 11.23 -56.10 7.60
N GLN A 272 10.96 -57.22 8.29
CA GLN A 272 11.90 -58.25 8.70
C GLN A 272 12.44 -58.99 7.47
N HIS A 273 13.73 -59.34 7.45
CA HIS A 273 14.28 -60.59 6.87
C HIS A 273 15.64 -60.89 7.52
N ALA A 274 15.90 -62.16 7.77
CA ALA A 274 16.95 -62.69 8.67
C ALA A 274 18.15 -63.32 7.93
N ALA A 275 19.36 -63.13 8.52
CA ALA A 275 20.53 -64.04 8.68
C ALA A 275 21.24 -64.64 7.42
N PRO A 276 22.53 -65.10 7.48
CA PRO A 276 23.28 -65.56 8.65
C PRO A 276 24.79 -65.15 8.78
N ALA A 277 25.37 -65.67 9.86
CA ALA A 277 26.61 -65.34 10.56
C ALA A 277 27.94 -65.67 9.87
N TYR A 278 29.04 -64.99 10.28
CA TYR A 278 30.39 -65.57 10.31
C TYR A 278 31.26 -65.03 11.46
N TYR A 279 32.11 -65.95 11.90
CA TYR A 279 32.99 -66.04 13.08
C TYR A 279 33.91 -64.84 13.44
N ALA A 280 34.13 -64.69 14.75
CA ALA A 280 35.24 -63.94 15.36
C ALA A 280 36.41 -64.87 15.76
N PRO A 281 37.63 -64.32 15.90
CA PRO A 281 38.63 -64.87 16.83
C PRO A 281 39.11 -63.85 17.90
N PRO A 282 39.76 -64.31 18.99
CA PRO A 282 39.85 -63.60 20.28
C PRO A 282 41.25 -63.08 20.66
N GLY A 283 41.33 -62.10 21.58
CA GLY A 283 42.51 -61.89 22.45
C GLY A 283 42.93 -60.45 22.77
N LEU A 284 42.49 -59.97 23.96
CA LEU A 284 42.99 -58.96 24.94
C LEU A 284 44.43 -58.39 24.83
N PRO A 285 44.84 -57.27 25.52
CA PRO A 285 44.26 -56.70 26.76
C PRO A 285 44.15 -55.15 26.88
N THR A 286 43.33 -54.75 27.86
CA THR A 286 43.09 -53.41 28.42
C THR A 286 44.28 -52.85 29.20
N GLN A 287 44.58 -51.55 29.06
CA GLN A 287 45.39 -50.72 29.98
C GLN A 287 45.02 -49.21 29.87
N PRO A 288 45.33 -48.37 30.88
CA PRO A 288 44.36 -47.46 31.50
C PRO A 288 44.38 -45.99 31.01
N HIS A 289 43.26 -45.31 31.25
CA HIS A 289 43.06 -43.88 31.06
C HIS A 289 43.92 -43.03 32.02
N THR A 290 44.65 -42.07 31.48
CA THR A 290 45.15 -40.87 32.19
C THR A 290 44.48 -39.61 31.64
N PRO A 291 44.17 -38.61 32.49
CA PRO A 291 43.45 -37.41 32.09
C PRO A 291 44.40 -36.31 31.58
N THR A 292 44.05 -35.65 30.48
CA THR A 292 44.78 -34.50 29.90
C THR A 292 44.01 -33.18 30.16
N PRO A 293 44.67 -32.06 30.52
CA PRO A 293 44.05 -30.82 30.99
C PRO A 293 43.54 -29.90 29.85
N PRO A 294 42.77 -28.83 30.15
CA PRO A 294 42.00 -28.08 29.15
C PRO A 294 42.86 -27.07 28.37
N GLN A 295 42.73 -27.07 27.05
CA GLN A 295 43.34 -26.07 26.17
C GLN A 295 42.45 -24.84 26.00
N LYS A 296 43.10 -23.68 26.13
CA LYS A 296 42.55 -22.33 26.00
C LYS A 296 42.33 -21.96 24.52
N TYR A 297 41.23 -21.25 24.29
CA TYR A 297 40.85 -20.59 23.04
C TYR A 297 41.89 -19.56 22.57
N ALA A 298 42.14 -19.51 21.26
CA ALA A 298 42.73 -18.35 20.57
C ALA A 298 42.00 -18.13 19.22
N PRO A 299 41.76 -16.86 18.81
CA PRO A 299 40.88 -16.50 17.70
C PRO A 299 41.55 -16.63 16.31
N PRO A 300 40.76 -16.78 15.23
CA PRO A 300 41.28 -16.92 13.87
C PRO A 300 41.78 -15.60 13.26
N THR A 301 42.88 -15.74 12.52
CA THR A 301 43.72 -14.73 11.89
C THR A 301 43.20 -14.26 10.53
N GLN A 302 43.32 -12.96 10.24
CA GLN A 302 43.19 -12.37 8.89
C GLN A 302 44.45 -12.64 8.02
N PRO A 303 44.32 -12.86 6.70
CA PRO A 303 45.47 -12.89 5.82
C PRO A 303 45.83 -11.50 5.26
N ARG A 304 47.15 -11.29 5.22
CA ARG A 304 47.89 -10.04 5.03
C ARG A 304 48.18 -9.79 3.55
N ARG A 305 48.04 -8.54 3.10
CA ARG A 305 48.59 -7.98 1.85
C ARG A 305 50.10 -8.25 1.73
N ARG A 306 50.57 -8.60 0.52
CA ARG A 306 51.94 -8.27 0.06
C ARG A 306 51.88 -7.64 -1.34
N ARG A 307 52.49 -6.46 -1.44
CA ARG A 307 52.60 -5.57 -2.60
C ARG A 307 53.65 -6.09 -3.57
N THR A 308 53.37 -6.00 -4.87
CA THR A 308 54.34 -5.66 -5.93
C THR A 308 53.64 -4.95 -7.10
N THR A 309 54.05 -3.68 -7.28
CA THR A 309 54.23 -2.93 -8.54
C THR A 309 53.06 -2.62 -9.49
N ILE A 310 52.54 -1.40 -9.31
CA ILE A 310 52.32 -0.31 -10.29
C ILE A 310 52.78 -0.61 -11.73
N LEU A 311 51.82 -0.73 -12.67
CA LEU A 311 51.79 -0.23 -14.07
C LEU A 311 50.68 -0.97 -14.84
N ALA A 312 49.46 -0.43 -14.89
CA ALA A 312 48.43 -0.66 -15.94
C ALA A 312 47.05 -0.06 -15.56
N VAL A 313 47.00 1.25 -15.23
CA VAL A 313 45.73 1.94 -14.87
C VAL A 313 45.22 2.89 -15.97
N VAL A 314 45.72 2.84 -17.22
CA VAL A 314 45.31 3.83 -18.25
C VAL A 314 44.72 3.22 -19.53
N ALA A 315 44.30 1.95 -19.56
CA ALA A 315 43.74 1.36 -20.81
C ALA A 315 42.54 0.42 -20.62
N GLY A 316 41.82 0.49 -19.49
CA GLY A 316 40.74 -0.45 -19.15
C GLY A 316 39.35 0.18 -18.97
N VAL A 317 39.15 1.45 -19.32
CA VAL A 317 37.87 2.18 -19.16
C VAL A 317 37.21 2.55 -20.51
N MET A 318 37.83 2.22 -21.65
CA MET A 318 37.42 2.75 -22.95
C MET A 318 36.81 1.72 -23.93
N VAL A 319 35.90 0.84 -23.50
CA VAL A 319 35.08 0.03 -24.46
C VAL A 319 33.61 -0.21 -24.04
N VAL A 320 33.19 -0.12 -22.77
CA VAL A 320 31.81 -0.54 -22.40
C VAL A 320 30.78 0.62 -22.41
N ALA A 321 31.20 1.87 -22.58
CA ALA A 321 30.29 3.02 -22.76
C ALA A 321 29.78 3.23 -24.21
N ALA A 322 30.20 2.39 -25.16
CA ALA A 322 29.73 2.42 -26.56
C ALA A 322 28.96 1.15 -26.98
N GLY A 323 28.59 0.27 -26.03
CA GLY A 323 28.06 -1.07 -26.32
C GLY A 323 26.55 -1.28 -26.12
N VAL A 324 25.79 -0.27 -25.65
CA VAL A 324 24.34 -0.45 -25.37
C VAL A 324 23.45 0.55 -26.11
N ILE A 325 24.01 1.40 -26.98
CA ILE A 325 23.22 2.29 -27.87
C ILE A 325 23.00 1.68 -29.28
N THR A 326 23.50 0.48 -29.55
CA THR A 326 23.31 -0.23 -30.84
C THR A 326 22.62 -1.60 -30.71
N ALA A 327 21.62 -1.72 -29.84
CA ALA A 327 20.79 -2.94 -29.74
C ALA A 327 19.27 -2.68 -29.62
N ILE A 328 18.76 -1.57 -30.17
CA ILE A 328 17.33 -1.40 -30.47
C ILE A 328 17.20 -0.78 -31.87
N ALA A 329 17.60 -1.54 -32.88
CA ALA A 329 17.30 -1.24 -34.27
C ALA A 329 17.27 -2.55 -35.06
N TRP A 330 16.17 -3.30 -34.95
CA TRP A 330 15.66 -4.07 -36.10
C TRP A 330 14.14 -4.23 -36.02
N PRO A 331 13.41 -4.15 -37.15
CA PRO A 331 11.97 -3.97 -37.18
C PRO A 331 11.24 -5.30 -37.01
N SER A 332 10.17 -5.32 -36.22
CA SER A 332 9.21 -6.43 -36.20
C SER A 332 8.24 -6.29 -37.37
N GLU A 333 8.08 -7.38 -38.11
CA GLU A 333 7.31 -7.49 -39.35
C GLU A 333 5.81 -7.21 -39.14
N LYS A 334 5.24 -6.51 -40.11
CA LYS A 334 3.81 -6.21 -40.24
C LYS A 334 2.99 -7.50 -40.30
N SER A 335 2.17 -7.75 -39.29
CA SER A 335 1.04 -8.67 -39.39
C SER A 335 -0.20 -7.89 -39.82
N LYS A 336 -0.76 -8.24 -40.99
CA LYS A 336 -2.00 -7.69 -41.56
C LYS A 336 -3.21 -8.01 -40.66
N PRO A 337 -4.22 -7.13 -40.58
CA PRO A 337 -5.45 -7.42 -39.85
C PRO A 337 -6.36 -8.35 -40.67
N THR A 338 -6.90 -9.38 -40.03
CA THR A 338 -8.00 -10.20 -40.55
C THR A 338 -9.31 -9.75 -39.91
N GLU A 339 -10.31 -9.64 -40.77
CA GLU A 339 -11.67 -9.12 -40.57
C GLU A 339 -12.64 -10.17 -39.96
N ALA A 340 -13.70 -9.65 -39.33
CA ALA A 340 -14.95 -10.27 -38.83
C ALA A 340 -14.91 -11.09 -37.52
N ALA A 341 -15.85 -10.99 -36.58
CA ALA A 341 -17.23 -10.47 -36.56
C ALA A 341 -17.65 -10.06 -35.13
N SER A 342 -18.66 -9.17 -35.03
CA SER A 342 -19.35 -8.75 -33.81
C SER A 342 -20.17 -9.86 -33.13
N PRO A 343 -20.60 -9.65 -31.87
CA PRO A 343 -21.94 -9.09 -31.68
C PRO A 343 -22.06 -8.01 -30.58
N THR A 344 -23.07 -7.17 -30.80
CA THR A 344 -23.61 -6.06 -30.02
C THR A 344 -24.06 -6.43 -28.59
N THR A 345 -23.67 -5.67 -27.56
CA THR A 345 -24.61 -5.17 -26.52
C THR A 345 -24.03 -4.02 -25.66
N THR A 346 -24.76 -2.91 -25.68
CA THR A 346 -24.96 -1.85 -24.68
C THR A 346 -23.77 -1.10 -24.06
N THR A 347 -23.53 0.08 -24.65
CA THR A 347 -22.77 1.23 -24.16
C THR A 347 -23.27 1.73 -22.78
N THR A 348 -22.38 1.78 -21.80
CA THR A 348 -22.40 2.81 -20.74
C THR A 348 -21.09 3.57 -20.86
N THR A 349 -21.20 4.85 -21.18
CA THR A 349 -20.13 5.77 -21.54
C THR A 349 -19.10 5.92 -20.42
N SER A 350 -17.95 5.22 -20.50
CA SER A 350 -16.75 5.61 -19.77
C SER A 350 -16.10 6.77 -20.53
N ARG A 351 -15.96 7.93 -19.89
CA ARG A 351 -15.21 9.06 -20.45
C ARG A 351 -13.78 8.60 -20.78
N PRO A 352 -13.28 8.74 -22.03
CA PRO A 352 -11.92 8.36 -22.37
C PRO A 352 -10.89 9.30 -21.70
N PRO A 353 -9.62 8.87 -21.53
CA PRO A 353 -8.56 9.72 -20.98
C PRO A 353 -8.43 11.00 -21.82
N ARG A 354 -8.41 12.17 -21.17
CA ARG A 354 -8.43 13.49 -21.85
C ARG A 354 -7.20 13.75 -22.72
N VAL A 355 -6.07 13.07 -22.50
CA VAL A 355 -4.84 13.25 -23.28
C VAL A 355 -4.48 11.95 -24.01
N PRO A 356 -4.55 11.91 -25.36
CA PRO A 356 -4.15 10.72 -26.11
C PRO A 356 -2.64 10.52 -26.07
N ALA A 357 -2.18 9.27 -26.15
CA ALA A 357 -0.75 8.90 -26.17
C ALA A 357 0.07 9.65 -27.24
N THR A 358 -0.59 10.07 -28.33
CA THR A 358 -0.01 10.84 -29.44
C THR A 358 0.34 12.28 -29.07
N ALA A 359 -0.25 12.86 -28.02
CA ALA A 359 0.01 14.23 -27.58
C ALA A 359 1.19 14.34 -26.60
N LEU A 360 1.59 13.24 -25.94
CA LEU A 360 2.66 13.25 -24.92
C LEU A 360 4.01 13.79 -25.41
N PRO A 361 4.49 13.48 -26.64
CA PRO A 361 5.76 14.03 -27.11
C PRO A 361 5.79 15.56 -27.11
N GLY A 362 4.66 16.21 -27.38
CA GLY A 362 4.55 17.68 -27.41
C GLY A 362 4.58 18.34 -26.03
N LEU A 363 4.49 17.55 -24.95
CA LEU A 363 4.58 18.05 -23.58
C LEU A 363 6.03 18.19 -23.10
N LEU A 364 6.97 17.43 -23.67
CA LEU A 364 8.39 17.57 -23.35
C LEU A 364 8.90 18.95 -23.82
N LEU A 365 9.85 19.51 -23.08
CA LEU A 365 10.53 20.75 -23.50
C LEU A 365 11.57 20.45 -24.58
N SER A 366 11.73 21.36 -25.52
CA SER A 366 12.81 21.31 -26.51
C SER A 366 14.18 21.49 -25.85
N ALA A 367 15.24 21.06 -26.54
CA ALA A 367 16.61 21.24 -26.08
C ALA A 367 16.96 22.71 -25.82
N ASP A 368 16.44 23.63 -26.62
CA ASP A 368 16.65 25.08 -26.44
C ASP A 368 15.94 25.61 -25.18
N GLU A 369 14.70 25.18 -24.92
CA GLU A 369 13.97 25.54 -23.70
C GLU A 369 14.70 25.04 -22.45
N VAL A 370 15.17 23.79 -22.45
CA VAL A 370 15.94 23.22 -21.33
C VAL A 370 17.30 23.90 -21.19
N SER A 371 18.00 24.17 -22.29
CA SER A 371 19.28 24.89 -22.30
C SER A 371 19.14 26.28 -21.68
N SER A 372 18.05 26.99 -21.98
CA SER A 372 17.75 28.30 -21.40
C SER A 372 17.53 28.23 -19.89
N ILE A 373 16.90 27.17 -19.37
CA ILE A 373 16.70 26.97 -17.92
C ILE A 373 18.02 26.61 -17.24
N MET A 374 18.82 25.76 -17.89
CA MET A 374 20.10 25.29 -17.34
C MET A 374 21.23 26.31 -17.48
N GLY A 375 21.09 27.30 -18.35
CA GLY A 375 22.14 28.30 -18.64
C GLY A 375 23.34 27.72 -19.41
N VAL A 376 23.22 26.51 -19.95
CA VAL A 376 24.26 25.82 -20.72
C VAL A 376 23.65 25.14 -21.95
N PRO A 377 24.37 25.05 -23.08
CA PRO A 377 23.87 24.37 -24.26
C PRO A 377 23.77 22.86 -24.00
N LEU A 378 22.58 22.30 -24.23
CA LEU A 378 22.29 20.89 -24.14
C LEU A 378 21.78 20.36 -25.48
N GLN A 379 22.15 19.14 -25.82
CA GLN A 379 21.61 18.40 -26.96
C GLN A 379 20.62 17.35 -26.47
N GLY A 380 19.48 17.26 -27.15
CA GLY A 380 18.46 16.24 -26.85
C GLY A 380 18.77 14.92 -27.53
N GLY A 381 18.79 13.84 -26.74
CA GLY A 381 18.83 12.47 -27.25
C GLY A 381 17.48 12.01 -27.83
N PRO A 382 17.38 10.75 -28.27
CA PRO A 382 16.13 10.18 -28.75
C PRO A 382 15.07 10.16 -27.64
N VAL A 383 13.81 10.37 -28.02
CA VAL A 383 12.66 10.26 -27.12
C VAL A 383 12.24 8.79 -27.03
N GLY A 384 12.33 8.21 -25.84
CA GLY A 384 11.87 6.86 -25.54
C GLY A 384 10.39 6.81 -25.18
N ASP A 385 9.76 5.67 -25.38
CA ASP A 385 8.33 5.41 -25.11
C ASP A 385 8.08 4.32 -24.05
N SER A 386 9.13 3.92 -23.35
CA SER A 386 9.13 2.83 -22.37
C SER A 386 9.65 3.30 -21.01
N LEU A 387 9.16 2.69 -19.94
CA LEU A 387 9.70 2.91 -18.59
C LEU A 387 11.11 2.32 -18.46
N VAL A 388 11.92 2.92 -17.60
CA VAL A 388 13.32 2.54 -17.35
C VAL A 388 13.40 1.55 -16.19
N ASP A 389 14.26 0.54 -16.29
CA ASP A 389 14.60 -0.32 -15.15
C ASP A 389 16.05 -0.14 -14.70
N SER A 390 16.23 0.64 -13.64
CA SER A 390 17.53 0.95 -13.06
C SER A 390 17.96 0.05 -11.89
N ARG A 391 17.30 -1.09 -11.64
CA ARG A 391 17.57 -1.92 -10.44
C ARG A 391 19.01 -2.43 -10.33
N GLN A 392 19.68 -2.59 -11.47
CA GLN A 392 21.09 -2.97 -11.53
C GLN A 392 22.05 -1.90 -10.99
N PHE A 393 21.61 -0.65 -10.81
CA PHE A 393 22.46 0.45 -10.39
C PHE A 393 22.47 0.70 -8.88
N THR A 394 21.65 -0.01 -8.08
CA THR A 394 21.63 0.16 -6.63
C THR A 394 21.27 -1.13 -5.91
N SER A 395 21.82 -1.32 -4.71
CA SER A 395 21.40 -2.36 -3.77
C SER A 395 20.20 -1.93 -2.91
N VAL A 396 19.87 -0.63 -2.90
CA VAL A 396 18.75 -0.07 -2.14
C VAL A 396 17.58 0.16 -3.09
N THR A 397 16.91 -0.94 -3.44
CA THR A 397 15.81 -0.92 -4.43
C THR A 397 14.66 0.01 -4.05
N ASP A 398 14.47 0.25 -2.75
CA ASP A 398 13.40 1.12 -2.25
C ASP A 398 13.63 2.61 -2.58
N CYS A 399 14.85 3.03 -2.93
CA CYS A 399 15.16 4.42 -3.28
C CYS A 399 15.24 4.68 -4.78
N ILE A 400 14.98 3.68 -5.60
CA ILE A 400 15.21 3.76 -7.05
C ILE A 400 14.40 4.88 -7.74
N GLY A 401 13.17 5.13 -7.28
CA GLY A 401 12.30 6.19 -7.80
C GLY A 401 12.79 7.60 -7.48
N ALA A 402 13.65 7.76 -6.46
CA ALA A 402 14.33 9.00 -6.15
C ALA A 402 15.44 9.31 -7.17
N PHE A 403 16.07 8.28 -7.76
CA PHE A 403 17.22 8.47 -8.65
C PHE A 403 16.89 8.51 -10.14
N THR A 404 15.85 7.80 -10.59
CA THR A 404 15.56 7.64 -12.02
C THR A 404 14.12 8.08 -12.33
N PRO A 405 13.91 9.05 -13.23
CA PRO A 405 12.59 9.31 -13.78
C PRO A 405 12.02 8.11 -14.55
N ALA A 406 10.69 8.03 -14.65
CA ALA A 406 9.99 7.01 -15.46
C ALA A 406 10.38 5.56 -15.11
N GLN A 407 10.62 5.27 -13.83
CA GLN A 407 11.11 3.97 -13.37
C GLN A 407 10.01 2.90 -13.29
N VAL A 408 10.26 1.69 -13.82
CA VAL A 408 9.31 0.55 -13.82
C VAL A 408 8.74 0.26 -12.43
N ALA A 409 9.58 0.28 -11.40
CA ALA A 409 9.16 0.04 -10.02
C ALA A 409 8.19 1.10 -9.48
N THR A 410 8.29 2.35 -9.94
CA THR A 410 7.43 3.46 -9.51
C THR A 410 6.03 3.36 -10.11
N TYR A 411 5.92 2.93 -11.36
CA TYR A 411 4.65 2.86 -12.10
C TYR A 411 4.09 1.43 -12.22
N ALA A 412 4.66 0.47 -11.48
CA ALA A 412 4.15 -0.90 -11.46
C ALA A 412 2.72 -0.95 -10.89
N GLY A 413 1.81 -1.61 -11.60
CA GLY A 413 0.41 -1.78 -11.17
C GLY A 413 -0.50 -0.56 -11.36
N THR A 414 0.01 0.57 -11.86
CA THR A 414 -0.77 1.81 -12.05
C THR A 414 -1.60 1.84 -13.34
N LYS A 415 -1.44 0.82 -14.20
CA LYS A 415 -2.03 0.75 -15.54
C LYS A 415 -1.73 1.99 -16.40
N TRP A 416 -0.53 2.58 -16.26
CA TRP A 416 -0.08 3.69 -17.10
C TRP A 416 -0.32 3.39 -18.59
N THR A 417 -0.75 4.41 -19.34
CA THR A 417 -1.22 4.24 -20.72
C THR A 417 -0.17 4.62 -21.75
N ALA A 418 0.70 5.58 -21.42
CA ALA A 418 1.83 5.97 -22.25
C ALA A 418 2.90 6.68 -21.41
N VAL A 419 4.15 6.62 -21.86
CA VAL A 419 5.26 7.42 -21.32
C VAL A 419 6.07 8.01 -22.45
N ARG A 420 6.61 9.20 -22.27
CA ARG A 420 7.68 9.75 -23.11
C ARG A 420 8.79 10.26 -22.23
N ALA A 421 10.02 9.83 -22.48
CA ALA A 421 11.19 10.24 -21.72
C ALA A 421 12.33 10.63 -22.65
N GLN A 422 13.05 11.68 -22.29
CA GLN A 422 14.18 12.18 -23.07
C GLN A 422 15.33 12.57 -22.14
N GLY A 423 16.53 12.10 -22.46
CA GLY A 423 17.78 12.60 -21.89
C GLY A 423 18.32 13.75 -22.72
N LEU A 424 18.83 14.78 -22.06
CA LEU A 424 19.57 15.89 -22.65
C LEU A 424 20.90 16.05 -21.93
N ASP A 425 21.97 16.23 -22.67
CA ASP A 425 23.31 16.34 -22.12
C ASP A 425 24.13 17.43 -22.81
N GLN A 426 25.21 17.84 -22.14
CA GLN A 426 26.15 18.80 -22.69
C GLN A 426 27.10 18.07 -23.65
N SER A 427 27.00 18.40 -24.94
CA SER A 427 27.48 17.60 -26.07
C SER A 427 28.99 17.57 -26.31
N ALA A 428 29.84 17.55 -25.27
CA ALA A 428 31.30 17.59 -25.49
C ALA A 428 32.19 16.86 -24.48
N ALA A 429 31.72 16.35 -23.33
CA ALA A 429 32.56 15.54 -22.44
C ALA A 429 31.76 14.80 -21.36
N PRO A 430 31.29 13.56 -21.62
CA PRO A 430 30.67 12.70 -20.60
C PRO A 430 31.58 12.45 -19.39
N ASP A 431 32.90 12.53 -19.62
CA ASP A 431 33.95 12.15 -18.68
C ASP A 431 34.27 13.25 -17.64
N GLN A 432 33.70 14.44 -17.79
CA GLN A 432 34.00 15.62 -16.95
C GLN A 432 32.88 16.03 -16.00
N GLY A 433 31.85 15.19 -15.82
CA GLY A 433 30.75 15.51 -14.91
C GLY A 433 29.85 16.63 -15.42
N GLY A 434 29.62 16.68 -16.75
CA GLY A 434 28.79 17.69 -17.40
C GLY A 434 27.31 17.68 -16.99
N THR A 435 26.58 18.67 -17.45
CA THR A 435 25.15 18.83 -17.13
C THR A 435 24.32 17.77 -17.84
N VAL A 436 23.43 17.09 -17.09
CA VAL A 436 22.51 16.09 -17.63
C VAL A 436 21.10 16.38 -17.13
N VAL A 437 20.13 16.37 -18.03
CA VAL A 437 18.71 16.50 -17.74
C VAL A 437 17.98 15.26 -18.25
N ILE A 438 17.08 14.71 -17.46
CA ILE A 438 16.13 13.69 -17.88
C ILE A 438 14.75 14.24 -17.58
N GLN A 439 13.93 14.37 -18.61
CA GLN A 439 12.53 14.73 -18.48
C GLN A 439 11.67 13.55 -18.93
N ALA A 440 10.59 13.29 -18.20
CA ALA A 440 9.60 12.31 -18.60
C ALA A 440 8.19 12.81 -18.33
N VAL A 441 7.26 12.41 -19.20
CA VAL A 441 5.82 12.53 -19.01
C VAL A 441 5.20 11.15 -19.00
N VAL A 442 4.41 10.86 -17.99
CA VAL A 442 3.67 9.60 -17.85
C VAL A 442 2.19 9.91 -17.84
N ALA A 443 1.45 9.29 -18.76
CA ALA A 443 0.00 9.31 -18.78
C ALA A 443 -0.55 8.13 -17.98
N LEU A 444 -1.44 8.46 -17.05
CA LEU A 444 -2.12 7.51 -16.17
C LEU A 444 -3.61 7.46 -16.52
N PRO A 445 -4.35 6.42 -16.11
CA PRO A 445 -5.75 6.29 -16.52
C PRO A 445 -6.65 7.42 -16.01
N THR A 446 -6.37 7.96 -14.82
CA THR A 446 -7.16 9.01 -14.18
C THR A 446 -6.27 9.96 -13.38
N ALA A 447 -6.79 11.15 -13.08
CA ALA A 447 -6.12 12.11 -12.19
C ALA A 447 -5.93 11.54 -10.77
N ASP A 448 -6.83 10.67 -10.30
CA ASP A 448 -6.68 10.02 -8.99
C ASP A 448 -5.46 9.08 -8.95
N ILE A 449 -5.22 8.32 -10.02
CA ILE A 449 -4.03 7.48 -10.13
C ILE A 449 -2.77 8.35 -10.24
N THR A 450 -2.82 9.47 -10.96
CA THR A 450 -1.74 10.46 -11.00
C THR A 450 -1.38 10.98 -9.61
N ASN A 451 -2.38 11.42 -8.85
CA ASN A 451 -2.19 11.91 -7.49
C ASN A 451 -1.66 10.80 -6.57
N TYR A 452 -2.13 9.57 -6.73
CA TYR A 452 -1.61 8.41 -5.99
C TYR A 452 -0.11 8.20 -6.26
N VAL A 453 0.31 8.15 -7.53
CA VAL A 453 1.72 7.95 -7.90
C VAL A 453 2.58 9.09 -7.36
N PHE A 454 2.10 10.33 -7.47
CA PHE A 454 2.78 11.51 -6.96
C PHE A 454 3.02 11.44 -5.46
N MET A 455 1.99 11.13 -4.68
CA MET A 455 2.10 11.03 -3.22
C MET A 455 2.97 9.83 -2.79
N ASN A 456 2.83 8.68 -3.46
CA ASN A 456 3.66 7.50 -3.16
C ASN A 456 5.14 7.77 -3.43
N GLN A 457 5.45 8.39 -4.57
CA GLN A 457 6.82 8.73 -4.94
C GLN A 457 7.40 9.83 -4.02
N SER A 458 6.60 10.83 -3.64
CA SER A 458 6.99 11.84 -2.64
C SER A 458 7.36 11.22 -1.30
N ASN A 459 6.55 10.28 -0.78
CA ASN A 459 6.86 9.58 0.48
C ASN A 459 8.11 8.70 0.35
N GLN A 460 8.22 7.95 -0.75
CA GLN A 460 9.42 7.15 -1.03
C GLN A 460 10.69 8.00 -1.04
N TRP A 461 10.64 9.19 -1.64
CA TRP A 461 11.77 10.13 -1.63
C TRP A 461 12.12 10.57 -0.21
N GLN A 462 11.10 10.83 0.62
CA GLN A 462 11.28 11.23 2.01
C GLN A 462 11.88 10.11 2.89
N ASP A 463 11.51 8.85 2.66
CA ASP A 463 12.10 7.67 3.35
C ASP A 463 13.56 7.41 2.94
N CYS A 464 13.99 7.99 1.84
CA CYS A 464 15.37 7.92 1.35
C CYS A 464 16.20 9.15 1.72
N ALA A 465 15.58 10.18 2.30
CA ALA A 465 16.26 11.39 2.76
C ALA A 465 17.17 11.13 3.97
N ASP A 466 18.11 12.04 4.20
CA ASP A 466 18.97 12.11 5.40
C ASP A 466 19.81 10.83 5.66
N ARG A 467 19.99 9.97 4.65
CA ARG A 467 20.85 8.77 4.73
C ARG A 467 21.68 8.58 3.45
N PRO A 468 22.88 7.98 3.54
CA PRO A 468 23.66 7.62 2.37
C PRO A 468 22.97 6.50 1.58
N VAL A 469 22.93 6.65 0.26
CA VAL A 469 22.41 5.66 -0.68
C VAL A 469 23.47 5.39 -1.74
N THR A 470 23.84 4.12 -1.92
CA THR A 470 24.79 3.73 -2.96
C THR A 470 24.09 3.64 -4.32
N TRP A 471 24.58 4.41 -5.29
CA TRP A 471 24.10 4.42 -6.67
C TRP A 471 25.29 4.40 -7.64
N ARG A 472 25.33 3.41 -8.55
CA ARG A 472 26.44 3.16 -9.48
C ARG A 472 27.81 3.10 -8.79
N SER A 473 27.87 2.42 -7.65
CA SER A 473 29.06 2.28 -6.79
C SER A 473 29.55 3.58 -6.14
N GLU A 474 28.79 4.67 -6.27
CA GLU A 474 29.05 5.95 -5.61
C GLU A 474 28.07 6.17 -4.45
N GLU A 475 28.51 6.89 -3.42
CA GLU A 475 27.65 7.24 -2.28
C GLU A 475 26.96 8.59 -2.53
N TRP A 476 25.65 8.64 -2.33
CA TRP A 476 24.84 9.84 -2.49
C TRP A 476 24.09 10.16 -1.22
N THR A 477 23.98 11.46 -0.91
CA THR A 477 23.14 11.95 0.17
C THR A 477 21.92 12.62 -0.43
N LEU A 478 20.72 12.15 -0.08
CA LEU A 478 19.46 12.75 -0.50
C LEU A 478 19.04 13.76 0.56
N GLY A 479 18.70 14.98 0.11
CA GLY A 479 18.08 15.99 0.95
C GLY A 479 16.66 15.59 1.36
N ARG A 480 15.97 16.48 2.06
CA ARG A 480 14.55 16.30 2.38
C ARG A 480 13.68 16.67 1.18
N VAL A 481 12.50 16.07 1.11
CA VAL A 481 11.50 16.42 0.11
C VAL A 481 10.93 17.79 0.45
N ASN A 482 10.90 18.68 -0.54
CA ASN A 482 10.31 20.00 -0.44
C ASN A 482 9.00 20.04 -1.22
N HIS A 483 7.89 20.34 -0.54
CA HIS A 483 6.59 20.52 -1.18
C HIS A 483 6.46 21.96 -1.69
N VAL A 484 6.61 22.13 -3.01
CA VAL A 484 6.52 23.46 -3.65
C VAL A 484 5.06 23.94 -3.65
N ASN A 485 4.12 23.04 -3.95
CA ASN A 485 2.68 23.25 -3.85
C ASN A 485 1.96 21.88 -3.77
N SER A 486 0.62 21.85 -3.86
CA SER A 486 -0.18 20.62 -3.75
C SER A 486 0.14 19.57 -4.82
N ASN A 487 0.64 20.01 -5.97
CA ASN A 487 0.83 19.18 -7.17
C ASN A 487 2.30 19.07 -7.57
N MET A 488 3.24 19.58 -6.77
CA MET A 488 4.67 19.58 -7.07
C MET A 488 5.55 19.36 -5.84
N VAL A 489 6.48 18.41 -5.94
CA VAL A 489 7.54 18.18 -4.95
C VAL A 489 8.91 18.19 -5.59
N THR A 490 9.91 18.58 -4.82
CA THR A 490 11.32 18.54 -5.23
C THR A 490 12.19 17.83 -4.19
N LEU A 491 13.34 17.36 -4.65
CA LEU A 491 14.36 16.72 -3.82
C LEU A 491 15.72 17.06 -4.41
N THR A 492 16.70 17.38 -3.57
CA THR A 492 18.10 17.48 -4.00
C THR A 492 18.89 16.24 -3.58
N MET A 493 19.92 15.89 -4.33
CA MET A 493 20.85 14.82 -3.97
C MET A 493 22.26 15.24 -4.35
N THR A 494 23.22 14.94 -3.48
CA THR A 494 24.62 15.31 -3.66
C THR A 494 25.48 14.06 -3.66
N LEU A 495 26.41 14.00 -4.61
CA LEU A 495 27.43 12.96 -4.67
C LEU A 495 28.43 13.15 -3.52
N GLY A 496 28.87 12.04 -2.90
CA GLY A 496 29.88 12.04 -1.85
C GLY A 496 31.14 12.81 -2.28
N GLY A 497 31.54 13.80 -1.49
CA GLY A 497 32.64 14.72 -1.83
C GLY A 497 32.21 15.99 -2.60
N GLY A 498 30.92 16.16 -2.90
CA GLY A 498 30.35 17.43 -3.38
C GLY A 498 30.60 17.76 -4.86
N ALA A 499 31.13 16.82 -5.64
CA ALA A 499 31.52 17.05 -7.04
C ALA A 499 30.33 17.20 -8.01
N LEU A 500 29.14 16.73 -7.64
CA LEU A 500 27.94 16.75 -8.48
C LEU A 500 26.69 16.90 -7.60
N SER A 501 25.81 17.84 -7.97
CA SER A 501 24.49 17.96 -7.38
C SER A 501 23.44 17.56 -8.40
N CYS A 502 22.38 16.91 -7.96
CA CYS A 502 21.20 16.65 -8.78
C CYS A 502 19.93 17.15 -8.09
N GLY A 503 19.01 17.71 -8.87
CA GLY A 503 17.65 18.04 -8.46
C GLY A 503 16.65 17.10 -9.10
N ARG A 504 15.62 16.72 -8.34
CA ARG A 504 14.44 16.00 -8.80
C ARG A 504 13.24 16.90 -8.65
N ALA A 505 12.32 16.79 -9.59
CA ALA A 505 11.00 17.37 -9.48
C ALA A 505 9.96 16.39 -9.98
N LEU A 506 8.86 16.31 -9.24
CA LEU A 506 7.66 15.62 -9.65
C LEU A 506 6.54 16.66 -9.71
N ALA A 507 5.81 16.72 -10.81
CA ALA A 507 4.66 17.61 -10.95
C ALA A 507 3.49 16.90 -11.60
N THR A 508 2.27 17.30 -11.25
CA THR A 508 1.04 16.67 -11.76
C THR A 508 0.05 17.68 -12.32
N HIS A 509 -0.65 17.27 -13.37
CA HIS A 509 -1.81 17.99 -13.89
C HIS A 509 -2.76 16.98 -14.55
N GLU A 510 -3.98 16.88 -14.02
CA GLU A 510 -4.96 15.88 -14.47
C GLU A 510 -4.36 14.46 -14.49
N SER A 511 -4.51 13.73 -15.60
CA SER A 511 -4.00 12.38 -15.78
C SER A 511 -2.52 12.31 -16.21
N ILE A 512 -1.77 13.41 -16.14
CA ILE A 512 -0.38 13.52 -16.57
C ILE A 512 0.54 13.80 -15.38
N LEU A 513 1.65 13.07 -15.33
CA LEU A 513 2.72 13.25 -14.35
C LEU A 513 4.03 13.60 -15.07
N ALA A 514 4.65 14.72 -14.70
CA ALA A 514 5.97 15.15 -15.14
C ALA A 514 7.02 14.71 -14.10
N ASP A 515 7.99 13.91 -14.54
CA ASP A 515 9.04 13.31 -13.71
C ASP A 515 10.40 13.76 -14.24
N VAL A 516 11.08 14.64 -13.51
CA VAL A 516 12.26 15.37 -13.99
C VAL A 516 13.45 15.16 -13.07
N LYS A 517 14.62 14.96 -13.66
CA LYS A 517 15.92 14.96 -12.98
C LYS A 517 16.88 15.88 -13.71
N VAL A 518 17.62 16.68 -12.95
CA VAL A 518 18.71 17.53 -13.44
C VAL A 518 19.94 17.20 -12.61
N CYS A 519 21.11 17.09 -13.24
CA CYS A 519 22.40 16.98 -12.57
C CYS A 519 23.35 18.02 -13.17
N HIS A 520 24.11 18.70 -12.31
CA HIS A 520 25.01 19.79 -12.70
C HIS A 520 26.22 19.83 -11.76
N PRO A 521 27.44 20.08 -12.28
CA PRO A 521 28.61 20.36 -11.46
C PRO A 521 28.49 21.77 -10.86
N GLY A 522 27.68 21.89 -9.80
CA GLY A 522 27.36 23.14 -9.13
C GLY A 522 26.09 23.03 -8.29
N GLU A 523 25.62 24.14 -7.73
CA GLU A 523 24.37 24.16 -6.97
C GLU A 523 23.15 24.08 -7.90
N ILE A 524 22.20 23.21 -7.56
CA ILE A 524 20.89 23.13 -8.21
C ILE A 524 19.86 23.66 -7.23
N THR A 525 19.08 24.63 -7.68
CA THR A 525 18.08 25.32 -6.88
C THR A 525 16.67 25.01 -7.40
N THR A 526 16.29 25.57 -8.55
CA THR A 526 14.92 25.50 -9.08
C THR A 526 14.79 24.83 -10.43
N GLN A 527 15.90 24.49 -11.09
CA GLN A 527 15.91 24.08 -12.50
C GLN A 527 15.00 22.86 -12.76
N ALA A 528 15.03 21.85 -11.88
CA ALA A 528 14.17 20.67 -12.02
C ALA A 528 12.68 21.03 -11.89
N SER A 529 12.30 21.87 -10.93
CA SER A 529 10.92 22.34 -10.77
C SER A 529 10.47 23.24 -11.92
N ASP A 530 11.36 24.09 -12.45
CA ASP A 530 11.04 24.99 -13.57
C ASP A 530 10.74 24.20 -14.84
N ILE A 531 11.50 23.13 -15.10
CA ILE A 531 11.22 22.20 -16.22
C ILE A 531 9.87 21.50 -15.99
N ALA A 532 9.67 20.91 -14.80
CA ALA A 532 8.44 20.18 -14.50
C ALA A 532 7.20 21.08 -14.59
N ALA A 533 7.29 22.33 -14.11
CA ALA A 533 6.24 23.34 -14.19
C ALA A 533 5.84 23.66 -15.64
N ARG A 534 6.83 23.85 -16.52
CA ARG A 534 6.57 24.14 -17.95
C ARG A 534 6.00 22.94 -18.69
N ILE A 535 6.38 21.71 -18.31
CA ILE A 535 5.78 20.50 -18.87
C ILE A 535 4.30 20.41 -18.51
N VAL A 536 3.95 20.56 -17.23
CA VAL A 536 2.55 20.48 -16.80
C VAL A 536 1.70 21.63 -17.34
N ALA A 537 2.28 22.81 -17.55
CA ALA A 537 1.60 23.95 -18.18
C ALA A 537 1.24 23.73 -19.66
N LYS A 538 1.86 22.75 -20.35
CA LYS A 538 1.49 22.35 -21.72
C LYS A 538 0.31 21.37 -21.76
N VAL A 539 -0.16 20.87 -20.61
CA VAL A 539 -1.28 19.93 -20.52
C VAL A 539 -2.60 20.68 -20.74
N PRO A 540 -3.44 20.28 -21.71
CA PRO A 540 -4.75 20.91 -21.94
C PRO A 540 -5.71 20.73 -20.73
N GLU A 541 -6.60 21.70 -20.51
CA GLU A 541 -7.68 21.65 -19.50
C GLU A 541 -8.77 20.59 -19.79
#